data_AF-A0A7S2DUF6-F1
#
_entry.id   AF-A0A7S2DUF6-F1
#
_cell.length_a   1.000
_cell.length_b   1.000
_cell.length_c   1.000
_cell.angle_alpha   90.00
_cell.angle_beta   90.00
_cell.angle_gamma   90.00
#
_symmetry.space_group_name_H-M   'P 1'
#
loop_
_entity.id
_entity.type
_entity.pdbx_description
1 polymer ?
#
loop_
_entity_poly.entity_id
_entity_poly.type
_entity_poly.pdbx_seq_one_letter_code
_entity_poly.pdbx_strand_id
1 'polypeptide(L)'
;QTLSEGAMYSEEKHSGLENMNHIGIPINDICDGCDTSDERTKKFVSFLTETTRNPSTMYLVTDAQKPDGNIVACSLAWCDRCGYNGAEIVNRSCRFLQGPATYAKR
;
A
#
# COMPACT_ATOMS: atom_id res chain seq x y z
N GLN A 1 -27.82 -18.89 0.43
CA GLN A 1 -26.84 -18.32 -0.52
C GLN A 1 -26.01 -17.32 0.28
N THR A 2 -24.97 -17.78 0.98
CA THR A 2 -23.60 -18.08 0.50
C THR A 2 -22.71 -16.84 0.61
N LEU A 3 -21.98 -16.80 1.74
CA LEU A 3 -20.61 -16.30 1.97
C LEU A 3 -20.36 -14.79 1.80
N SER A 4 -19.61 -14.10 2.64
CA SER A 4 -18.89 -14.44 3.87
C SER A 4 -18.40 -13.12 4.47
N GLU A 5 -18.30 -13.11 5.79
CA GLU A 5 -17.74 -12.07 6.65
C GLU A 5 -16.54 -11.34 6.01
N GLY A 6 -16.76 -10.07 5.64
CA GLY A 6 -15.66 -9.14 5.47
C GLY A 6 -15.09 -8.87 6.85
N ALA A 7 -13.87 -9.33 7.10
CA ALA A 7 -13.14 -9.04 8.31
C ALA A 7 -13.18 -7.52 8.56
N MET A 8 -13.94 -7.13 9.57
CA MET A 8 -13.90 -5.81 10.16
C MET A 8 -12.44 -5.56 10.51
N TYR A 9 -11.81 -4.54 9.91
CA TYR A 9 -10.58 -4.00 10.46
C TYR A 9 -10.92 -3.53 11.88
N SER A 10 -10.55 -4.35 12.86
CA SER A 10 -10.74 -4.03 14.27
C SER A 10 -9.93 -2.79 14.57
N GLU A 11 -10.61 -1.73 15.00
CA GLU A 11 -10.02 -0.53 15.61
C GLU A 11 -9.34 -0.93 16.94
N GLU A 12 -8.25 -1.68 16.89
CA GLU A 12 -7.39 -1.90 18.04
C GLU A 12 -6.44 -0.71 18.19
N LYS A 13 -6.79 0.11 19.17
CA LYS A 13 -6.01 1.12 19.89
C LYS A 13 -4.48 1.05 19.66
N HIS A 14 -3.97 1.82 18.71
CA HIS A 14 -2.56 2.22 18.71
C HIS A 14 -2.40 3.48 19.56
N SER A 15 -2.16 3.25 20.85
CA SER A 15 -1.59 4.22 21.77
C SER A 15 -0.13 4.47 21.39
N GLY A 16 0.11 5.49 20.58
CA GLY A 16 1.42 5.94 20.15
C GLY A 16 1.24 6.77 18.89
N LEU A 17 1.75 8.00 18.87
CA LEU A 17 1.65 8.92 17.73
C LEU A 17 2.44 8.42 16.51
N GLU A 18 2.04 7.31 15.90
CA GLU A 18 2.77 6.66 14.80
C GLU A 18 1.96 6.76 13.49
N ASN A 19 2.43 7.66 12.64
CA ASN A 19 2.22 7.74 11.19
C ASN A 19 0.77 7.87 10.68
N MET A 20 0.19 9.07 10.88
CA MET A 20 -1.02 9.49 10.18
C MET A 20 -0.91 9.48 8.63
N ASN A 21 0.24 9.18 8.01
CA ASN A 21 0.46 9.32 6.55
C ASN A 21 0.44 8.01 5.75
N HIS A 22 0.14 6.89 6.41
CA HIS A 22 0.17 5.54 5.82
C HIS A 22 -1.15 4.82 6.08
N ILE A 23 -1.59 4.02 5.11
CA ILE A 23 -2.75 3.14 5.22
C ILE A 23 -2.32 1.73 4.80
N GLY A 24 -2.71 0.72 5.57
CA GLY A 24 -2.50 -0.70 5.25
C GLY A 24 -1.42 -1.35 6.11
N ILE A 25 -0.74 -2.35 5.56
CA ILE A 25 0.34 -3.07 6.25
C ILE A 25 1.54 -2.14 6.44
N PRO A 26 2.08 -1.97 7.66
CA PRO A 26 3.26 -1.13 7.90
C PRO A 26 4.42 -1.48 6.98
N ILE A 27 5.19 -0.46 6.56
CA ILE A 27 6.34 -0.64 5.65
C ILE A 27 7.39 -1.60 6.24
N ASN A 28 7.60 -1.57 7.56
CA ASN A 28 8.52 -2.49 8.23
C ASN A 28 8.05 -3.94 8.05
N ASP A 29 6.79 -4.23 8.39
CA ASP A 29 6.17 -5.55 8.23
C ASP A 29 6.20 -6.05 6.78
N ILE A 30 6.04 -5.14 5.79
CA ILE A 30 6.21 -5.47 4.37
C ILE A 30 7.65 -5.89 4.05
N CYS A 31 8.63 -5.25 4.68
CA CYS A 31 10.06 -5.51 4.45
C CYS A 31 10.61 -6.69 5.24
N ASP A 32 9.94 -7.15 6.31
CA ASP A 32 10.43 -8.20 7.21
C ASP A 32 10.73 -9.53 6.50
N GLY A 33 10.07 -9.81 5.37
CA GLY A 33 10.30 -10.99 4.54
C GLY A 33 11.37 -10.85 3.46
N CYS A 34 11.99 -9.67 3.31
CA CYS A 34 12.98 -9.41 2.26
C CYS A 34 14.35 -9.98 2.63
N ASP A 35 15.00 -10.68 1.69
CA ASP A 35 16.39 -11.12 1.83
C ASP A 35 17.35 -9.92 1.71
N THR A 36 17.64 -9.27 2.83
CA THR A 36 18.57 -8.13 2.87
C THR A 36 20.04 -8.52 2.77
N SER A 37 20.37 -9.82 2.62
CA SER A 37 21.74 -10.23 2.29
C SER A 37 22.09 -9.94 0.82
N ASP A 38 21.08 -9.87 -0.07
CA ASP A 38 21.22 -9.35 -1.42
C ASP A 38 21.27 -7.82 -1.41
N GLU A 39 22.36 -7.25 -1.94
CA GLU A 39 22.61 -5.80 -1.91
C GLU A 39 21.58 -4.99 -2.71
N ARG A 40 20.90 -5.57 -3.70
CA ARG A 40 19.82 -4.88 -4.42
C ARG A 40 18.58 -4.77 -3.55
N THR A 41 18.21 -5.86 -2.89
CA THR A 41 17.08 -5.93 -1.97
C THR A 41 17.29 -4.99 -0.79
N LYS A 42 18.50 -4.98 -0.21
CA LYS A 42 18.89 -4.04 0.85
C LYS A 42 18.75 -2.57 0.45
N LYS A 43 19.23 -2.21 -0.75
CA LYS A 43 19.07 -0.85 -1.29
C LYS A 43 17.59 -0.49 -1.50
N PHE A 44 16.79 -1.42 -2.00
CA PHE A 44 15.36 -1.23 -2.19
C PHE A 44 14.64 -1.00 -0.87
N VAL A 45 14.86 -1.86 0.13
CA VAL A 45 14.27 -1.73 1.47
C VAL A 45 14.66 -0.39 2.09
N SER A 46 15.96 -0.03 2.07
CA SER A 46 16.42 1.27 2.59
C SER A 46 15.76 2.45 1.88
N PHE A 47 15.63 2.40 0.55
CA PHE A 47 14.96 3.44 -0.23
C PHE A 47 13.48 3.56 0.16
N LEU A 48 12.77 2.43 0.25
CA LEU A 48 11.35 2.41 0.60
C LEU A 48 11.13 2.95 2.02
N THR A 49 11.87 2.47 3.01
CA THR A 49 11.76 2.93 4.41
C THR A 49 12.05 4.42 4.52
N GLU A 50 13.10 4.94 3.88
CA GLU A 50 13.44 6.36 3.98
C GLU A 50 12.43 7.25 3.25
N THR A 51 12.03 6.85 2.03
CA THR A 51 11.10 7.63 1.19
C THR A 51 9.72 7.72 1.82
N THR A 52 9.28 6.68 2.53
CA THR A 52 7.95 6.61 3.17
C THR A 52 7.87 7.39 4.49
N ARG A 53 9.00 7.87 5.04
CA ARG A 53 9.01 8.78 6.21
C ARG A 53 8.53 10.18 5.87
N ASN A 54 8.64 10.60 4.61
CA ASN A 54 8.16 11.90 4.17
C ASN A 54 6.63 11.87 3.95
N PRO A 55 5.84 12.67 4.69
CA PRO A 55 4.38 12.72 4.57
C PRO A 55 3.87 13.04 3.16
N SER A 56 4.64 13.80 2.37
CA SER A 56 4.27 14.25 1.03
C SER A 56 4.58 13.21 -0.06
N THR A 57 5.26 12.11 0.28
CA THR A 57 5.55 11.04 -0.68
C THR A 57 4.26 10.35 -1.08
N MET A 58 3.98 10.35 -2.38
CA MET A 58 2.90 9.56 -2.97
C MET A 58 3.40 8.16 -3.31
N TYR A 59 2.84 7.14 -2.66
CA TYR A 59 3.19 5.75 -2.95
C TYR A 59 2.00 4.81 -2.79
N LEU A 60 2.14 3.65 -3.42
CA LEU A 60 1.20 2.53 -3.36
C LEU A 60 2.02 1.23 -3.49
N VAL A 61 1.76 0.27 -2.61
CA VAL A 61 2.49 -1.00 -2.53
C VAL A 61 1.53 -2.14 -2.83
N THR A 62 1.92 -3.01 -3.74
CA THR A 62 1.15 -4.21 -4.13
C THR A 62 1.91 -5.47 -3.78
N ASP A 63 1.20 -6.49 -3.30
CA ASP A 63 1.75 -7.84 -3.16
C ASP A 63 1.67 -8.58 -4.52
N ALA A 64 2.82 -8.69 -5.18
CA ALA A 64 2.96 -9.35 -6.46
C ALA A 64 2.83 -10.89 -6.40
N GLN A 65 2.80 -11.49 -5.21
CA GLN A 65 2.55 -12.93 -5.04
C GLN A 65 1.06 -13.26 -5.13
N LYS A 66 0.18 -12.26 -4.97
CA LYS A 66 -1.28 -12.44 -5.14
C LYS A 66 -1.62 -12.41 -6.64
N PRO A 67 -2.57 -13.25 -7.11
CA PRO A 67 -2.93 -13.36 -8.54
C PRO A 67 -3.28 -12.04 -9.24
N ASP A 68 -3.74 -11.03 -8.49
CA ASP A 68 -4.16 -9.74 -9.02
C ASP A 68 -3.33 -8.54 -8.54
N GLY A 69 -2.21 -8.78 -7.88
CA GLY A 69 -1.33 -7.72 -7.39
C GLY A 69 -2.06 -6.79 -6.42
N ASN A 70 -2.70 -7.37 -5.39
CA ASN A 70 -3.54 -6.61 -4.48
C ASN A 70 -2.73 -5.54 -3.75
N ILE A 71 -3.33 -4.36 -3.62
CA ILE A 71 -2.76 -3.24 -2.89
C ILE A 71 -2.80 -3.57 -1.41
N VAL A 72 -1.62 -3.59 -0.78
CA VAL A 72 -1.44 -3.89 0.65
C VAL A 72 -1.18 -2.63 1.48
N ALA A 73 -0.70 -1.56 0.84
CA ALA A 73 -0.51 -0.27 1.47
C ALA A 73 -0.54 0.91 0.49
N CYS A 74 -0.84 2.11 0.99
CA CYS A 74 -0.74 3.37 0.26
C CYS A 74 -0.50 4.55 1.21
N SER A 75 -0.01 5.68 0.69
CA SER A 75 0.08 6.92 1.49
C SER A 75 -1.21 7.74 1.49
N LEU A 76 -1.40 8.54 2.54
CA LEU A 76 -2.46 9.56 2.54
C LEU A 76 -2.28 10.57 1.41
N ALA A 77 -1.05 11.03 1.15
CA ALA A 77 -0.78 11.97 0.07
C ALA A 77 -1.21 11.42 -1.31
N TRP A 78 -1.10 10.11 -1.52
CA TRP A 78 -1.64 9.46 -2.73
C TRP A 78 -3.17 9.48 -2.74
N CYS A 79 -3.81 9.15 -1.61
CA CYS A 79 -5.27 9.17 -1.45
C CYS A 79 -5.84 10.57 -1.74
N ASP A 80 -5.26 11.61 -1.13
CA ASP A 80 -5.62 13.00 -1.33
C ASP A 80 -5.47 13.43 -2.79
N ARG A 81 -4.42 12.95 -3.46
CA ARG A 81 -4.16 13.30 -4.86
C ARG A 81 -5.13 12.62 -5.83
N CYS A 82 -5.50 11.38 -5.55
CA CYS A 82 -6.33 10.56 -6.44
C CYS A 82 -7.82 10.61 -6.09
N GLY A 83 -8.19 11.12 -4.92
CA GLY A 83 -9.58 11.24 -4.46
C GLY A 83 -10.20 9.93 -3.99
N TYR A 84 -9.38 8.92 -3.67
CA TYR A 84 -9.82 7.65 -3.12
C TYR A 84 -9.51 7.59 -1.62
N ASN A 85 -10.34 6.92 -0.83
CA ASN A 85 -10.03 6.64 0.57
C ASN A 85 -9.37 5.25 0.75
N GLY A 86 -8.77 5.01 1.91
CA GLY A 86 -8.06 3.76 2.21
C GLY A 86 -8.90 2.49 2.05
N ALA A 87 -10.16 2.52 2.50
CA ALA A 87 -11.07 1.37 2.42
C ALA A 87 -11.46 1.05 0.97
N GLU A 88 -11.45 2.04 0.09
CA GLU A 88 -11.68 1.86 -1.34
C GLU A 88 -10.48 1.32 -2.10
N ILE A 89 -9.29 1.20 -1.49
CA ILE A 89 -8.04 0.88 -2.20
C ILE A 89 -7.43 -0.42 -1.69
N VAL A 90 -7.29 -0.57 -0.38
CA VAL A 90 -6.63 -1.74 0.22
C VAL A 90 -7.39 -3.01 -0.16
N ASN A 91 -6.64 -4.08 -0.46
CA ASN A 91 -7.14 -5.35 -0.98
C ASN A 91 -7.78 -5.32 -2.38
N ARG A 92 -7.62 -4.23 -3.15
CA ARG A 92 -8.02 -4.19 -4.56
C ARG A 92 -6.83 -4.31 -5.49
N SER A 93 -7.08 -4.81 -6.70
CA SER A 93 -6.11 -4.80 -7.80
C SER A 93 -5.93 -3.39 -8.35
N CYS A 94 -4.69 -2.94 -8.59
CA CYS A 94 -4.43 -1.61 -9.19
C CYS A 94 -5.06 -1.40 -10.58
N ARG A 95 -5.60 -2.44 -11.21
CA ARG A 95 -6.35 -2.36 -12.47
C ARG A 95 -7.55 -1.42 -12.41
N PHE A 96 -8.13 -1.17 -11.24
CA PHE A 96 -9.24 -0.21 -11.12
C PHE A 96 -8.83 1.23 -11.49
N LEU A 97 -7.52 1.54 -11.46
CA LEU A 97 -6.97 2.81 -11.90
C LEU A 97 -6.92 2.96 -13.43
N GLN A 98 -7.19 1.90 -14.18
CA GLN A 98 -7.19 1.91 -15.63
C GLN A 98 -8.53 2.44 -16.17
N GLY A 99 -8.48 3.43 -17.06
CA GLY A 99 -9.66 3.95 -17.76
C GLY A 99 -9.28 4.68 -19.06
N PRO A 100 -10.27 5.20 -19.82
CA PRO A 100 -10.06 5.90 -21.09
C PRO A 100 -8.99 7.00 -21.04
N ALA A 101 -8.82 7.65 -19.88
CA ALA A 101 -7.83 8.69 -19.66
C ALA A 101 -6.40 8.18 -19.38
N THR A 102 -6.23 6.90 -18.99
CA THR A 102 -4.92 6.30 -18.67
C THR A 102 -4.41 5.38 -19.77
N TYR A 103 -5.21 5.05 -20.77
CA TYR A 103 -4.72 4.37 -21.97
C TYR A 103 -3.89 5.35 -22.81
N ALA A 104 -2.64 4.99 -23.10
CA ALA A 104 -1.86 5.72 -24.10
C ALA A 104 -2.60 5.63 -25.43
N LYS A 105 -2.90 6.77 -26.07
CA LYS A 105 -3.35 6.79 -27.47
C LYS A 105 -2.26 6.12 -28.29
N ARG A 106 -2.53 4.91 -28.78
CA ARG A 106 -1.70 4.26 -29.79
C ARG A 106 -1.86 4.97 -31.12
#